data_AF-A0A7W0NP47-F1
#
_entry.id   AF-A0A7W0NP47-F1
#
_cell.length_a   1.000
_cell.length_b   1.000
_cell.length_c   1.000
_cell.angle_alpha   90.00
_cell.angle_beta   90.00
_cell.angle_gamma   90.00
#
_symmetry.space_group_name_H-M   'P 1'
#
loop_
_entity.id
_entity.type
_entity.pdbx_description
1 polymer ?
#
loop_
_entity_poly.entity_id
_entity_poly.type
_entity_poly.pdbx_seq_one_letter_code
_entity_poly.pdbx_strand_id
1 'polypeptide(L)'
;MTAQTIDGKAIAAEVRGEVAAKVDDLRNRGVVPGLATVLVGDDPASAVYVRSKRKACAEAGVAARDHDIEAGISEAKLLELVANLNDDPGIHGILVQLPLPRHIDEARIVEAVRPDKDADGFHPANLGRLLSGNPFVVPATPGGIQQLLIRSGVDISGAEVVVVGRSNIVGKPLAALLMQKAAGANATVTVCHTGTPE
;
A
#
# COMPACT_ATOMS: atom_id res chain seq x y z
N MET A 1 11.42 8.89 -32.11
CA MET A 1 10.30 9.03 -31.16
C MET A 1 10.90 9.38 -29.80
N THR A 2 10.33 10.35 -29.09
CA THR A 2 10.75 10.72 -27.73
C THR A 2 9.88 9.99 -26.71
N ALA A 3 10.43 9.70 -25.54
CA ALA A 3 9.66 9.11 -24.45
C ALA A 3 8.51 10.05 -24.03
N GLN A 4 7.37 9.46 -23.66
CA GLN A 4 6.26 10.19 -23.05
C GLN A 4 6.40 10.16 -21.53
N THR A 5 6.05 11.26 -20.87
CA THR A 5 6.11 11.34 -19.41
C THR A 5 4.84 10.75 -18.82
N ILE A 6 4.98 9.76 -17.94
CA ILE A 6 3.89 9.29 -17.08
C ILE A 6 3.73 10.31 -15.93
N ASP A 7 2.70 11.16 -16.01
CA ASP A 7 2.43 12.18 -14.99
C ASP A 7 1.71 11.57 -13.77
N GLY A 8 2.50 11.04 -12.85
CA GLY A 8 1.96 10.48 -11.60
C GLY A 8 1.27 11.49 -10.69
N LYS A 9 1.54 12.80 -10.82
CA LYS A 9 0.85 13.82 -10.00
C LYS A 9 -0.58 14.02 -10.50
N ALA A 10 -0.75 14.14 -11.82
CA ALA A 10 -2.07 14.24 -12.45
C ALA A 10 -2.91 13.00 -12.16
N ILE A 11 -2.35 11.81 -12.38
CA ILE A 11 -3.03 10.53 -12.11
C ILE A 11 -3.42 10.40 -10.63
N ALA A 12 -2.52 10.75 -9.70
CA ALA A 12 -2.84 10.68 -8.28
C ALA A 12 -3.96 11.66 -7.88
N ALA A 13 -4.05 12.84 -8.52
CA ALA A 13 -5.14 13.80 -8.28
C ALA A 13 -6.48 13.26 -8.77
N GLU A 14 -6.51 12.61 -9.95
CA GLU A 14 -7.71 11.94 -10.48
C GLU A 14 -8.20 10.84 -9.52
N VAL A 15 -7.28 9.95 -9.10
CA VAL A 15 -7.61 8.87 -8.14
C VAL A 15 -8.14 9.44 -6.83
N ARG A 16 -7.56 10.53 -6.29
CA ARG A 16 -8.07 11.16 -5.07
C ARG A 16 -9.49 11.72 -5.26
N GLY A 17 -9.80 12.29 -6.42
CA GLY A 17 -11.15 12.75 -6.75
C GLY A 17 -12.17 11.60 -6.79
N GLU A 18 -11.81 10.47 -7.40
CA GLU A 18 -12.65 9.26 -7.42
C GLU A 18 -12.88 8.70 -6.01
N VAL A 19 -11.86 8.69 -5.15
CA VAL A 19 -11.98 8.25 -3.77
C VAL A 19 -12.86 9.20 -2.96
N ALA A 20 -12.68 10.53 -3.12
CA ALA A 20 -13.50 11.53 -2.44
C ALA A 20 -15.00 11.34 -2.72
N ALA A 21 -15.37 11.11 -3.99
CA ALA A 21 -16.75 10.84 -4.38
C ALA A 21 -17.31 9.57 -3.71
N LYS A 22 -16.51 8.50 -3.59
CA LYS A 22 -16.91 7.27 -2.89
C LYS A 22 -17.04 7.47 -1.38
N VAL A 23 -16.16 8.27 -0.79
CA VAL A 23 -16.22 8.61 0.63
C VAL A 23 -17.47 9.42 0.95
N ASP A 24 -17.86 10.34 0.07
CA ASP A 24 -19.09 11.12 0.24
C ASP A 24 -20.35 10.23 0.13
N ASP A 25 -20.39 9.25 -0.77
CA ASP A 25 -21.46 8.23 -0.81
C ASP A 25 -21.57 7.45 0.50
N LEU A 26 -20.43 6.96 1.01
CA LEU A 26 -20.40 6.26 2.29
C LEU A 26 -20.86 7.16 3.45
N ARG A 27 -20.45 8.42 3.45
CA ARG A 27 -20.85 9.39 4.47
C ARG A 27 -22.36 9.62 4.47
N ASN A 28 -22.98 9.72 3.29
CA ASN A 28 -24.44 9.82 3.14
C ASN A 28 -25.17 8.59 3.66
N ARG A 29 -24.49 7.44 3.71
CA ARG A 29 -24.98 6.18 4.30
C ARG A 29 -24.60 6.01 5.77
N GLY A 30 -24.06 7.05 6.40
CA GLY A 30 -23.67 7.05 7.82
C GLY A 30 -22.32 6.39 8.12
N VAL A 31 -21.51 6.11 7.08
CA VAL A 31 -20.19 5.47 7.23
C VAL A 31 -19.10 6.47 6.87
N VAL A 32 -18.18 6.73 7.80
CA VAL A 32 -16.97 7.52 7.51
C VAL A 32 -15.77 6.59 7.53
N PRO A 33 -15.11 6.34 6.38
CA PRO A 33 -13.91 5.54 6.33
C PRO A 33 -12.83 6.13 7.24
N GLY A 34 -12.12 5.25 7.94
CA GLY A 34 -11.08 5.64 8.90
C GLY A 34 -9.78 4.91 8.61
N LEU A 35 -8.68 5.67 8.56
CA LEU A 35 -7.33 5.15 8.38
C LEU A 35 -6.50 5.49 9.63
N ALA A 36 -5.93 4.47 10.27
CA ALA A 36 -4.93 4.66 11.31
C ALA A 36 -3.52 4.64 10.69
N THR A 37 -2.69 5.65 10.96
CA THR A 37 -1.27 5.62 10.58
C THR A 37 -0.41 5.49 11.83
N VAL A 38 0.57 4.59 11.79
CA VAL A 38 1.51 4.34 12.89
C VAL A 38 2.92 4.62 12.40
N LEU A 39 3.55 5.64 12.96
CA LEU A 39 4.93 6.03 12.70
C LEU A 39 5.75 5.86 13.97
N VAL A 40 6.83 5.08 13.89
CA VAL A 40 7.71 4.84 15.03
C VAL A 40 9.10 5.40 14.75
N GLY A 41 9.51 6.38 15.56
CA GLY A 41 10.77 7.10 15.41
C GLY A 41 10.71 8.26 14.42
N ASP A 42 11.88 8.84 14.17
CA ASP A 42 12.00 10.15 13.51
C ASP A 42 12.67 10.06 12.13
N ASP A 43 12.58 8.92 11.45
CA ASP A 43 13.15 8.76 10.11
C ASP A 43 12.57 9.85 9.17
N PRO A 44 13.38 10.78 8.65
CA PRO A 44 12.87 11.93 7.91
C PRO A 44 12.13 11.53 6.64
N ALA A 45 12.54 10.45 5.98
CA ALA A 45 11.86 9.96 4.78
C ALA A 45 10.46 9.42 5.12
N SER A 46 10.35 8.64 6.19
CA SER A 46 9.09 8.11 6.71
C SER A 46 8.12 9.23 7.12
N ALA A 47 8.62 10.28 7.78
CA ALA A 47 7.81 11.45 8.15
C ALA A 47 7.23 12.20 6.93
N VAL A 48 7.98 12.30 5.83
CA VAL A 48 7.48 12.89 4.58
C VAL A 48 6.38 12.02 3.96
N TYR A 49 6.57 10.71 3.91
CA TYR A 49 5.56 9.78 3.38
C TYR A 49 4.26 9.82 4.18
N VAL A 50 4.35 9.76 5.51
CA VAL A 50 3.18 9.80 6.39
C VAL A 50 2.43 11.13 6.26
N ARG A 51 3.14 12.25 6.19
CA ARG A 51 2.52 13.57 5.95
C ARG A 51 1.74 13.62 4.64
N SER A 52 2.29 13.04 3.58
CA SER A 52 1.62 12.94 2.28
C SER A 52 0.34 12.08 2.37
N LYS A 53 0.41 10.93 3.06
CA LYS A 53 -0.74 10.04 3.30
C LYS A 53 -1.84 10.74 4.10
N ARG A 54 -1.49 11.48 5.17
CA ARG A 54 -2.42 12.29 5.97
C ARG A 54 -3.12 13.35 5.14
N LYS A 55 -2.35 14.07 4.31
CA LYS A 55 -2.89 15.07 3.38
C LYS A 55 -3.86 14.44 2.39
N ALA A 56 -3.51 13.29 1.81
CA ALA A 56 -4.38 12.57 0.89
C ALA A 56 -5.69 12.09 1.55
N CYS A 57 -5.64 11.64 2.81
CA CYS A 57 -6.84 11.29 3.57
C CYS A 57 -7.75 12.50 3.77
N ALA A 58 -7.19 13.64 4.18
CA ALA A 58 -7.93 14.87 4.35
C ALA A 58 -8.56 15.36 3.04
N GLU A 59 -7.82 15.33 1.93
CA GLU A 59 -8.32 15.69 0.59
C GLU A 59 -9.45 14.75 0.13
N ALA A 60 -9.40 13.46 0.51
CA ALA A 60 -10.41 12.47 0.16
C ALA A 60 -11.56 12.37 1.17
N GLY A 61 -11.54 13.13 2.28
CA GLY A 61 -12.57 13.07 3.32
C GLY A 61 -12.52 11.83 4.23
N VAL A 62 -11.41 11.09 4.23
CA VAL A 62 -11.15 9.92 5.09
C VAL A 62 -10.71 10.40 6.48
N ALA A 63 -11.30 9.86 7.53
CA ALA A 63 -10.91 10.18 8.90
C ALA A 63 -9.53 9.56 9.21
N ALA A 64 -8.51 10.40 9.42
CA ALA A 64 -7.19 9.96 9.83
C ALA A 64 -7.07 9.87 11.35
N ARG A 65 -6.45 8.80 11.86
CA ARG A 65 -6.03 8.68 13.26
C ARG A 65 -4.54 8.37 13.29
N ASP A 66 -3.78 9.37 13.68
CA ASP A 66 -2.33 9.38 13.53
C ASP A 66 -1.64 9.08 14.86
N HIS A 67 -0.74 8.10 14.84
CA HIS A 67 0.06 7.66 15.98
C HIS A 67 1.53 7.89 15.68
N ASP A 68 2.05 9.03 16.12
CA ASP A 68 3.48 9.35 16.10
C ASP A 68 4.09 8.91 17.43
N ILE A 69 5.00 7.94 17.37
CA ILE A 69 5.53 7.23 18.54
C ILE A 69 7.04 7.34 18.56
N GLU A 70 7.62 7.60 19.73
CA GLU A 70 9.07 7.62 19.90
C GLU A 70 9.71 6.27 19.55
N ALA A 71 10.94 6.32 19.01
CA ALA A 71 11.68 5.12 18.62
C ALA A 71 11.89 4.13 19.78
N GLY A 72 11.84 4.58 21.04
CA GLY A 72 12.04 3.74 22.22
C GLY A 72 10.87 2.85 22.63
N ILE A 73 9.75 2.84 21.89
CA ILE A 73 8.62 1.95 22.18
C ILE A 73 9.05 0.48 22.16
N SER A 74 8.53 -0.31 23.10
CA SER A 74 8.73 -1.77 23.08
C SER A 74 7.80 -2.43 22.06
N GLU A 75 8.26 -3.53 21.48
CA GLU A 75 7.44 -4.33 20.57
C GLU A 75 6.08 -4.72 21.18
N ALA A 76 6.05 -5.10 22.46
CA ALA A 76 4.82 -5.45 23.16
C ALA A 76 3.79 -4.31 23.19
N LYS A 77 4.24 -3.06 23.43
CA LYS A 77 3.37 -1.88 23.42
C LYS A 77 2.87 -1.54 22.01
N LEU A 78 3.71 -1.75 21.00
CA LEU A 78 3.30 -1.55 19.61
C LEU A 78 2.27 -2.58 19.17
N LEU A 79 2.43 -3.86 19.58
CA LEU A 79 1.44 -4.91 19.35
C LEU A 79 0.11 -4.61 20.05
N GLU A 80 0.14 -4.10 21.29
CA GLU A 80 -1.06 -3.67 22.01
C GLU A 80 -1.79 -2.53 21.28
N LEU A 81 -1.04 -1.55 20.76
CA LEU A 81 -1.63 -0.50 19.93
C LEU A 81 -2.31 -1.08 18.68
N VAL A 82 -1.64 -1.97 17.95
CA VAL A 82 -2.20 -2.61 16.75
C VAL A 82 -3.47 -3.41 17.10
N ALA A 83 -3.49 -4.12 18.24
CA ALA A 83 -4.68 -4.81 18.72
C ALA A 83 -5.85 -3.85 18.98
N ASN A 84 -5.59 -2.73 19.66
CA ASN A 84 -6.63 -1.72 19.90
C ASN A 84 -7.19 -1.14 18.59
N LEU A 85 -6.33 -0.90 17.59
CA LEU A 85 -6.76 -0.41 16.28
C LEU A 85 -7.55 -1.48 15.48
N ASN A 86 -7.18 -2.75 15.63
CA ASN A 86 -7.91 -3.87 15.06
C ASN A 86 -9.34 -3.97 15.59
N ASP A 87 -9.55 -3.65 16.86
CA ASP A 87 -10.86 -3.74 17.51
C ASP A 87 -11.71 -2.47 17.37
N ASP A 88 -11.11 -1.35 16.96
CA ASP A 88 -11.84 -0.09 16.79
C ASP A 88 -12.74 -0.10 15.54
N PRO A 89 -14.07 0.00 15.68
CA PRO A 89 -15.00 -0.05 14.54
C PRO A 89 -14.94 1.20 13.65
N GLY A 90 -14.35 2.29 14.12
CA GLY A 90 -14.11 3.49 13.31
C GLY A 90 -12.86 3.40 12.45
N ILE A 91 -11.99 2.41 12.68
CA ILE A 91 -10.79 2.15 11.88
C ILE A 91 -11.08 1.05 10.87
N HIS A 92 -10.95 1.38 9.59
CA HIS A 92 -11.19 0.49 8.46
C HIS A 92 -9.88 0.06 7.78
N GLY A 93 -8.82 0.83 7.98
CA GLY A 93 -7.48 0.52 7.51
C GLY A 93 -6.43 0.90 8.55
N ILE A 94 -5.37 0.11 8.65
CA ILE A 94 -4.21 0.33 9.50
C ILE A 94 -2.99 0.33 8.58
N LEU A 95 -2.15 1.34 8.76
CA LEU A 95 -0.90 1.51 8.05
C LEU A 95 0.22 1.65 9.07
N VAL A 96 1.14 0.67 9.09
CA VAL A 96 2.37 0.75 9.88
C VAL A 96 3.50 1.18 8.96
N GLN A 97 4.04 2.38 9.18
CA GLN A 97 5.10 2.92 8.34
C GLN A 97 6.41 2.18 8.61
N LEU A 98 6.97 1.58 7.55
CA LEU A 98 8.26 0.91 7.56
C LEU A 98 9.37 1.84 7.03
N PRO A 99 10.64 1.62 7.44
CA PRO A 99 11.11 0.60 8.38
C PRO A 99 10.82 0.95 9.84
N LEU A 100 10.71 -0.06 10.70
CA LEU A 100 10.63 0.11 12.15
C LEU A 100 12.03 0.15 12.76
N PRO A 101 12.17 0.65 14.01
CA PRO A 101 13.42 0.53 14.76
C PRO A 101 13.92 -0.92 14.84
N ARG A 102 15.25 -1.10 14.79
CA ARG A 102 15.91 -2.42 14.68
C ARG A 102 15.58 -3.42 15.80
N HIS A 103 15.12 -2.96 16.95
CA HIS A 103 14.74 -3.83 18.08
C HIS A 103 13.30 -4.36 18.00
N ILE A 104 12.56 -4.00 16.95
CA ILE A 104 11.19 -4.45 16.71
C ILE A 104 11.18 -5.39 15.51
N ASP A 105 10.52 -6.53 15.64
CA ASP A 105 10.27 -7.44 14.53
C ASP A 105 9.16 -6.90 13.62
N GLU A 106 9.55 -6.33 12.47
CA GLU A 106 8.62 -5.81 11.46
C GLU A 106 7.60 -6.84 10.99
N ALA A 107 8.02 -8.10 10.78
CA ALA A 107 7.13 -9.14 10.28
C ALA A 107 6.04 -9.44 11.31
N ARG A 108 6.41 -9.51 12.58
CA ARG A 108 5.45 -9.72 13.67
C ARG A 108 4.45 -8.58 13.81
N ILE A 109 4.87 -7.33 13.61
CA ILE A 109 3.95 -6.18 13.62
C ILE A 109 3.00 -6.20 12.41
N VAL A 110 3.52 -6.48 11.21
CA VAL A 110 2.71 -6.57 9.99
C VAL A 110 1.68 -7.70 10.08
N GLU A 111 2.06 -8.86 10.61
CA GLU A 111 1.16 -10.00 10.83
C GLU A 111 0.11 -9.76 11.92
N ALA A 112 0.38 -8.83 12.85
CA ALA A 112 -0.59 -8.45 13.88
C ALA A 112 -1.73 -7.58 13.33
N VAL A 113 -1.54 -6.90 12.19
CA VAL A 113 -2.61 -6.14 11.54
C VAL A 113 -3.62 -7.12 10.95
N ARG A 114 -4.91 -6.99 11.29
CA ARG A 114 -5.94 -7.85 10.72
C ARG A 114 -5.94 -7.77 9.18
N PRO A 115 -6.02 -8.90 8.45
CA PRO A 115 -5.99 -8.88 6.98
C PRO A 115 -7.06 -7.99 6.35
N ASP A 116 -8.23 -7.86 6.98
CA ASP A 116 -9.32 -7.03 6.49
C ASP A 116 -9.14 -5.53 6.79
N LYS A 117 -8.17 -5.17 7.63
CA LYS A 117 -7.76 -3.80 7.93
C LYS A 117 -6.35 -3.47 7.43
N ASP A 118 -5.67 -4.38 6.73
CA ASP A 118 -4.33 -4.15 6.20
C ASP A 118 -4.38 -3.23 4.98
N ALA A 119 -4.20 -1.92 5.21
CA ALA A 119 -4.32 -0.90 4.17
C ALA A 119 -3.12 -0.89 3.21
N ASP A 120 -1.96 -1.38 3.65
CA ASP A 120 -0.74 -1.43 2.84
C ASP A 120 -0.60 -2.73 2.04
N GLY A 121 -1.41 -3.76 2.35
CA GLY A 121 -1.45 -5.03 1.62
C GLY A 121 -0.28 -5.98 1.94
N PHE A 122 0.44 -5.74 3.04
CA PHE A 122 1.64 -6.50 3.38
C PHE A 122 1.38 -7.74 4.23
N HIS A 123 0.16 -7.90 4.76
CA HIS A 123 -0.19 -9.08 5.54
C HIS A 123 -0.04 -10.34 4.67
N PRO A 124 0.62 -11.41 5.14
CA PRO A 124 0.86 -12.62 4.34
C PRO A 124 -0.40 -13.24 3.74
N ALA A 125 -1.53 -13.21 4.45
CA ALA A 125 -2.83 -13.65 3.91
C ALA A 125 -3.30 -12.83 2.69
N ASN A 126 -3.09 -11.50 2.68
CA ASN A 126 -3.43 -10.66 1.53
C ASN A 126 -2.46 -10.87 0.36
N LEU A 127 -1.16 -11.06 0.63
CA LEU A 127 -0.19 -11.44 -0.40
C LEU A 127 -0.49 -12.82 -1.00
N GLY A 128 -0.91 -13.78 -0.18
CA GLY A 128 -1.35 -15.10 -0.63
C GLY A 128 -2.61 -15.03 -1.51
N ARG A 129 -3.58 -14.16 -1.13
CA ARG A 129 -4.77 -13.85 -1.93
C ARG A 129 -4.40 -13.22 -3.28
N LEU A 130 -3.47 -12.25 -3.29
CA LEU A 130 -2.94 -11.65 -4.52
C LEU A 130 -2.31 -12.71 -5.42
N LEU A 131 -1.43 -13.55 -4.87
CA LEU A 131 -0.76 -14.62 -5.62
C LEU A 131 -1.77 -15.62 -6.20
N SER A 132 -2.84 -15.93 -5.46
CA SER A 132 -3.92 -16.83 -5.91
C SER A 132 -4.88 -16.18 -6.91
N GLY A 133 -4.69 -14.91 -7.27
CA GLY A 133 -5.52 -14.19 -8.24
C GLY A 133 -6.86 -13.67 -7.70
N ASN A 134 -7.02 -13.61 -6.38
CA ASN A 134 -8.22 -13.06 -5.72
C ASN A 134 -7.83 -12.03 -4.64
N PRO A 135 -7.18 -10.91 -5.01
CA PRO A 135 -6.69 -9.94 -4.05
C PRO A 135 -7.86 -9.28 -3.29
N PHE A 136 -7.68 -9.11 -1.97
CA PHE A 136 -8.56 -8.29 -1.16
C PHE A 136 -8.06 -6.84 -1.10
N VAL A 137 -6.77 -6.69 -0.77
CA VAL A 137 -6.00 -5.45 -0.91
C VAL A 137 -4.78 -5.75 -1.77
N VAL A 138 -4.41 -4.81 -2.63
CA VAL A 138 -3.19 -4.86 -3.44
C VAL A 138 -2.16 -3.92 -2.79
N PRO A 139 -0.89 -4.34 -2.64
CA PRO A 139 0.13 -3.48 -2.08
C PRO A 139 0.22 -2.13 -2.81
N ALA A 140 0.31 -1.04 -2.03
CA ALA A 140 0.07 0.31 -2.55
C ALA A 140 0.99 0.70 -3.71
N THR A 141 2.29 0.40 -3.63
CA THR A 141 3.25 0.71 -4.71
C THR A 141 3.00 -0.12 -5.97
N PRO A 142 2.87 -1.46 -5.91
CA PRO A 142 2.42 -2.28 -7.04
C PRO A 142 1.11 -1.81 -7.69
N GLY A 143 0.08 -1.55 -6.89
CA GLY A 143 -1.20 -1.04 -7.38
C GLY A 143 -1.06 0.34 -8.04
N GLY A 144 -0.22 1.21 -7.47
CA GLY A 144 0.13 2.50 -8.05
C GLY A 144 0.79 2.36 -9.42
N ILE A 145 1.81 1.50 -9.57
CA ILE A 145 2.47 1.23 -10.86
C ILE A 145 1.45 0.72 -11.89
N GLN A 146 0.58 -0.21 -11.49
CA GLN A 146 -0.47 -0.72 -12.36
C GLN A 146 -1.41 0.39 -12.85
N GLN A 147 -1.88 1.26 -11.93
CA GLN A 147 -2.74 2.39 -12.27
C GLN A 147 -2.04 3.41 -13.17
N LEU A 148 -0.75 3.65 -12.96
CA LEU A 148 0.04 4.54 -13.83
C LEU A 148 0.10 4.01 -15.26
N LEU A 149 0.31 2.70 -15.45
CA LEU A 149 0.32 2.07 -16.77
C LEU A 149 -1.05 2.15 -17.44
N ILE A 150 -2.12 1.75 -16.72
CA ILE A 150 -3.50 1.78 -17.22
C ILE A 150 -3.88 3.19 -17.68
N ARG A 151 -3.70 4.20 -16.82
CA ARG A 151 -4.16 5.57 -17.08
C ARG A 151 -3.28 6.31 -18.08
N SER A 152 -2.06 5.82 -18.32
CA SER A 152 -1.20 6.30 -19.40
C SER A 152 -1.46 5.59 -20.73
N GLY A 153 -2.44 4.69 -20.81
CA GLY A 153 -2.78 3.96 -22.03
C GLY A 153 -1.73 2.91 -22.44
N VAL A 154 -0.89 2.47 -21.51
CA VAL A 154 0.14 1.44 -21.77
C VAL A 154 -0.50 0.07 -21.59
N ASP A 155 -0.77 -0.60 -22.71
CA ASP A 155 -1.21 -2.00 -22.69
C ASP A 155 0.01 -2.92 -22.46
N ILE A 156 -0.07 -3.72 -21.40
CA ILE A 156 0.95 -4.70 -21.03
C ILE A 156 0.49 -6.15 -21.20
N SER A 157 -0.72 -6.37 -21.72
CA SER A 157 -1.22 -7.73 -21.96
C SER A 157 -0.35 -8.43 -23.01
N GLY A 158 0.25 -9.55 -22.63
CA GLY A 158 1.21 -10.30 -23.46
C GLY A 158 2.60 -9.66 -23.55
N ALA A 159 2.84 -8.52 -22.92
CA ALA A 159 4.15 -7.88 -22.91
C ALA A 159 5.14 -8.63 -22.01
N GLU A 160 6.43 -8.48 -22.29
CA GLU A 160 7.50 -8.90 -21.38
C GLU A 160 7.83 -7.76 -20.40
N VAL A 161 7.59 -7.99 -19.11
CA VAL A 161 7.89 -7.05 -18.04
C VAL A 161 9.05 -7.59 -17.20
N VAL A 162 10.11 -6.80 -17.10
CA VAL A 162 11.26 -7.13 -16.23
C VAL A 162 11.19 -6.31 -14.95
N VAL A 163 11.02 -6.98 -13.82
CA VAL A 163 11.06 -6.37 -12.49
C VAL A 163 12.45 -6.57 -11.91
N VAL A 164 13.20 -5.48 -11.73
CA VAL A 164 14.53 -5.52 -11.10
C VAL A 164 14.39 -5.22 -9.60
N GLY A 165 14.49 -6.26 -8.79
CA GLY A 165 14.30 -6.22 -7.34
C GLY A 165 13.19 -7.16 -6.87
N ARG A 166 13.41 -7.81 -5.71
CA ARG A 166 12.51 -8.84 -5.16
C ARG A 166 12.12 -8.58 -3.69
N SER A 167 11.93 -7.31 -3.32
CA SER A 167 11.45 -6.97 -1.98
C SER A 167 10.03 -7.50 -1.75
N ASN A 168 9.67 -7.73 -0.49
CA ASN A 168 8.34 -8.23 -0.12
C ASN A 168 7.23 -7.17 -0.30
N ILE A 169 7.61 -5.89 -0.37
CA ILE A 169 6.66 -4.77 -0.43
C ILE A 169 6.49 -4.17 -1.84
N VAL A 170 7.41 -4.44 -2.78
CA VAL A 170 7.33 -3.93 -4.16
C VAL A 170 7.55 -5.03 -5.19
N GLY A 171 8.76 -5.60 -5.28
CA GLY A 171 9.15 -6.43 -6.43
C GLY A 171 8.31 -7.71 -6.58
N LYS A 172 8.24 -8.51 -5.51
CA LYS A 172 7.45 -9.75 -5.51
C LYS A 172 5.95 -9.50 -5.74
N PRO A 173 5.28 -8.59 -5.01
CA PRO A 173 3.85 -8.34 -5.24
C PRO A 173 3.57 -7.68 -6.60
N LEU A 174 4.47 -6.85 -7.13
CA LEU A 174 4.32 -6.30 -8.49
C LEU A 174 4.35 -7.43 -9.53
N ALA A 175 5.30 -8.37 -9.42
CA ALA A 175 5.33 -9.51 -10.32
C ALA A 175 4.06 -10.34 -10.23
N ALA A 176 3.61 -10.65 -9.01
CA ALA A 176 2.37 -11.38 -8.77
C ALA A 176 1.13 -10.64 -9.31
N LEU A 177 1.10 -9.31 -9.26
CA LEU A 177 0.00 -8.48 -9.77
C LEU A 177 -0.03 -8.44 -11.30
N LEU A 178 1.11 -8.16 -11.93
CA LEU A 178 1.18 -7.96 -13.39
C LEU A 178 1.04 -9.26 -14.19
N MET A 179 1.32 -10.42 -13.57
CA MET A 179 1.12 -11.72 -14.21
C MET A 179 -0.32 -12.24 -14.15
N GLN A 180 -1.23 -11.57 -13.41
CA GLN A 180 -2.62 -12.01 -13.30
C GLN A 180 -3.35 -11.93 -14.64
N LYS A 181 -4.29 -12.84 -14.88
CA LYS A 181 -5.20 -12.78 -16.03
C LYS A 181 -6.29 -11.71 -15.80
N ALA A 182 -5.90 -10.43 -15.87
CA ALA A 182 -6.76 -9.28 -15.60
C ALA A 182 -6.37 -8.07 -16.48
N ALA A 183 -7.25 -7.05 -16.53
CA ALA A 183 -6.96 -5.79 -17.20
C ALA A 183 -5.82 -5.04 -16.49
N GLY A 184 -4.94 -4.39 -17.26
CA GLY A 184 -3.72 -3.77 -16.74
C GLY A 184 -2.73 -4.77 -16.12
N ALA A 185 -2.80 -6.03 -16.53
CA ALA A 185 -1.93 -7.12 -16.14
C ALA A 185 -1.75 -8.05 -17.37
N ASN A 186 -1.73 -9.36 -17.16
CA ASN A 186 -1.56 -10.38 -18.19
C ASN A 186 -0.21 -10.33 -18.91
N ALA A 187 0.84 -9.86 -18.22
CA ALA A 187 2.21 -9.81 -18.73
C ALA A 187 2.98 -11.11 -18.47
N THR A 188 3.97 -11.40 -19.31
CA THR A 188 5.05 -12.33 -18.97
C THR A 188 6.03 -11.57 -18.08
N VAL A 189 6.27 -12.04 -16.85
CA VAL A 189 7.09 -11.30 -15.88
C VAL A 189 8.38 -12.05 -15.55
N THR A 190 9.52 -11.38 -15.75
CA THR A 190 10.84 -11.83 -15.32
C THR A 190 11.27 -11.03 -14.08
N VAL A 191 11.66 -11.71 -13.01
CA VAL A 191 12.16 -11.06 -11.79
C VAL A 191 13.68 -11.17 -11.72
N CYS A 192 14.36 -10.05 -11.86
CA CYS A 192 15.80 -9.92 -11.70
C CYS A 192 16.16 -9.43 -10.29
N HIS A 193 17.38 -9.71 -9.84
CA HIS A 193 17.87 -9.33 -8.52
C HIS A 193 19.40 -9.38 -8.46
N THR A 194 19.98 -9.10 -7.29
CA THR A 194 21.45 -9.11 -7.08
C THR A 194 22.14 -10.44 -7.41
N GLY A 195 21.41 -11.55 -7.44
CA GLY A 195 21.91 -12.85 -7.92
C GLY A 195 21.67 -13.15 -9.41
N THR A 196 21.11 -12.22 -10.18
CA THR A 196 20.99 -12.37 -11.65
C THR A 196 22.37 -12.14 -12.26
N PRO A 197 22.92 -13.07 -13.05
CA PRO A 197 24.21 -12.89 -13.71
C PRO A 197 24.17 -11.76 -14.74
N GLU A 198 25.34 -11.19 -15.05
CA GLU A 198 25.52 -10.29 -16.19
C GLU A 198 25.30 -11.00 -17.53
#